data_AF-A0A1J0LTS2-F1
#
_entry.id   AF-A0A1J0LTS2-F1
#
_cell.length_a   1.000
_cell.length_b   1.000
_cell.length_c   1.000
_cell.angle_alpha   90.00
_cell.angle_beta   90.00
_cell.angle_gamma   90.00
#
_symmetry.space_group_name_H-M   'P 1'
#
loop_
_entity.id
_entity.type
_entity.pdbx_description
1 polymer ?
#
loop_
_entity_poly.entity_id
_entity_poly.type
_entity_poly.pdbx_seq_one_letter_code
_entity_poly.pdbx_strand_id
1 'polypeptide(L)'
;MDHPKTPLDLLSLDLPEGEPWGYALAQALLKAPWAFRALRPTPGLLDLIRLDLEALYLELERLRQEYPLGNLGERPPHPAEEGALRALLARDPLALVEVLRAHGPWPFALYRAFRFDGEVHPLPSPRLPREDELVGYEAQRQALEENARRFLSGRPALHTLLYGARGTGKSTAAKGLLRLEGARMVEVEPRALSRLETLLETLALLPHRFFLFLDDLSLDPDGEAFHHLKALLEGSLEGPPENVLLVATSNRRHLVRRLGENPLPGEAPEAWDALQDTLALSERFGLVLTFPPFDKALYLKAVAHHLGRPLRGQEEEEALRFALQKGFSGRVARQAASLLR
;
A
#
# COMPACT_ATOMS: atom_id res chain seq x y z
N MET A 1 6.53 28.00 -9.44
CA MET A 1 6.70 26.68 -8.80
C MET A 1 7.32 26.85 -7.44
N ASP A 2 6.87 26.14 -6.41
CA ASP A 2 7.52 26.17 -5.09
C ASP A 2 8.80 25.33 -5.11
N HIS A 3 9.91 25.90 -4.65
CA HIS A 3 11.24 25.30 -4.65
C HIS A 3 12.10 25.97 -3.59
N PRO A 4 13.11 25.27 -3.03
CA PRO A 4 13.98 25.83 -2.01
C PRO A 4 14.82 26.98 -2.57
N LYS A 5 15.02 28.02 -1.76
CA LYS A 5 15.76 29.24 -2.14
C LYS A 5 16.93 29.53 -1.22
N THR A 6 16.96 28.91 -0.05
CA THR A 6 17.98 29.07 0.98
C THR A 6 18.49 27.72 1.47
N PRO A 7 19.73 27.62 2.00
CA PRO A 7 20.28 26.34 2.48
C PRO A 7 19.42 25.67 3.55
N LEU A 8 18.70 26.45 4.37
CA LEU A 8 17.83 25.91 5.42
C LEU A 8 16.63 25.16 4.86
N ASP A 9 16.13 25.56 3.69
CA ASP A 9 15.00 24.90 3.03
C ASP A 9 15.35 23.44 2.67
N LEU A 10 16.63 23.17 2.37
CA LEU A 10 17.14 21.85 2.01
C LEU A 10 17.05 20.84 3.15
N LEU A 11 17.10 21.29 4.42
CA LEU A 11 17.10 20.40 5.59
C LEU A 11 15.76 19.68 5.79
N SER A 12 14.68 20.20 5.19
CA SER A 12 13.36 19.58 5.22
C SER A 12 13.15 18.52 4.12
N LEU A 13 14.08 18.44 3.17
CA LEU A 13 13.99 17.58 2.01
C LEU A 13 14.76 16.29 2.24
N ASP A 14 14.16 15.18 1.86
CA ASP A 14 14.85 13.89 1.75
C ASP A 14 15.66 13.88 0.44
N LEU A 15 16.85 14.48 0.47
CA LEU A 15 17.74 14.58 -0.69
C LEU A 15 18.64 13.36 -0.81
N PRO A 16 18.93 12.89 -2.04
CA PRO A 16 19.94 11.88 -2.25
C PRO A 16 21.37 12.43 -2.22
N GLU A 17 22.33 11.52 -2.15
CA GLU A 17 23.74 11.79 -2.29
C GLU A 17 24.04 12.51 -3.62
N GLY A 18 24.81 13.58 -3.54
CA GLY A 18 25.29 14.36 -4.68
C GLY A 18 25.08 15.86 -4.48
N GLU A 19 24.98 16.60 -5.59
CA GLU A 19 24.85 18.06 -5.56
C GLU A 19 23.42 18.47 -5.13
N PRO A 20 23.25 19.11 -3.96
CA PRO A 20 21.96 19.20 -3.30
C PRO A 20 20.96 20.13 -4.00
N TRP A 21 21.41 21.24 -4.62
CA TRP A 21 20.50 22.16 -5.29
C TRP A 21 19.88 21.52 -6.52
N GLY A 22 20.68 20.82 -7.33
CA GLY A 22 20.20 20.10 -8.50
C GLY A 22 19.10 19.10 -8.13
N TYR A 23 19.32 18.27 -7.12
CA TYR A 23 18.31 17.30 -6.69
C TYR A 23 17.08 17.95 -6.06
N ALA A 24 17.24 19.03 -5.32
CA ALA A 24 16.11 19.73 -4.74
C ALA A 24 15.20 20.35 -5.81
N LEU A 25 15.77 20.94 -6.86
CA LEU A 25 15.00 21.45 -8.00
C LEU A 25 14.43 20.31 -8.86
N ALA A 26 15.13 19.19 -8.99
CA ALA A 26 14.59 17.98 -9.63
C ALA A 26 13.34 17.46 -8.89
N GLN A 27 13.35 17.44 -7.55
CA GLN A 27 12.17 17.10 -6.76
C GLN A 27 11.05 18.13 -6.94
N ALA A 28 11.36 19.42 -7.08
CA ALA A 28 10.36 20.45 -7.36
C ALA A 28 9.67 20.22 -8.71
N LEU A 29 10.41 19.83 -9.75
CA LEU A 29 9.86 19.44 -11.05
C LEU A 29 8.92 18.24 -10.95
N LEU A 30 9.28 17.21 -10.16
CA LEU A 30 8.42 16.05 -9.93
C LEU A 30 7.12 16.42 -9.17
N LYS A 31 7.13 17.51 -8.40
CA LYS A 31 6.00 18.06 -7.63
C LYS A 31 5.25 19.17 -8.37
N ALA A 32 5.65 19.51 -9.60
CA ALA A 32 5.08 20.63 -10.31
C ALA A 32 3.55 20.47 -10.50
N PRO A 33 2.75 21.57 -10.43
CA PRO A 33 1.29 21.49 -10.57
C PRO A 33 0.83 20.85 -11.90
N TRP A 34 1.68 20.92 -12.93
CA TRP A 34 1.41 20.35 -14.23
C TRP A 34 1.88 18.90 -14.39
N ALA A 35 2.58 18.31 -13.42
CA ALA A 35 3.27 17.02 -13.57
C ALA A 35 2.32 15.86 -13.92
N PHE A 36 1.12 15.81 -13.34
CA PHE A 36 0.10 14.82 -13.71
C PHE A 36 -0.42 15.03 -15.14
N ARG A 37 -0.58 16.28 -15.58
CA ARG A 37 -0.98 16.59 -16.96
C ARG A 37 0.11 16.23 -17.97
N ALA A 38 1.37 16.29 -17.56
CA ALA A 38 2.51 15.93 -18.41
C ALA A 38 2.54 14.44 -18.79
N LEU A 39 1.79 13.57 -18.11
CA LEU A 39 1.60 12.18 -18.53
C LEU A 39 0.92 12.09 -19.91
N ARG A 40 0.06 13.06 -20.24
CA ARG A 40 -0.61 13.24 -21.54
C ARG A 40 -0.35 14.66 -22.06
N PRO A 41 0.88 14.95 -22.52
CA PRO A 41 1.30 16.31 -22.84
C PRO A 41 0.59 16.83 -24.08
N THR A 42 0.27 18.13 -24.06
CA THR A 42 -0.14 18.90 -25.24
C THR A 42 0.99 19.86 -25.63
N PRO A 43 1.02 20.39 -26.86
CA PRO A 43 2.05 21.33 -27.27
C PRO A 43 2.20 22.52 -26.31
N GLY A 44 1.09 23.17 -25.92
CA GLY A 44 1.14 24.29 -24.98
C GLY A 44 1.58 23.90 -23.57
N LEU A 45 1.36 22.65 -23.14
CA LEU A 45 1.92 22.18 -21.87
C LEU A 45 3.44 21.98 -21.97
N LEU A 46 3.95 21.49 -23.10
CA LEU A 46 5.39 21.37 -23.32
C LEU A 46 6.09 22.74 -23.31
N ASP A 47 5.43 23.77 -23.85
CA ASP A 47 5.93 25.15 -23.79
C ASP A 47 6.01 25.65 -22.34
N LEU A 48 4.99 25.40 -21.52
CA LEU A 48 5.01 25.74 -20.09
C LEU A 48 6.13 25.02 -19.33
N ILE A 49 6.32 23.72 -19.60
CA ILE A 49 7.39 22.93 -18.98
C ILE A 49 8.75 23.49 -19.38
N ARG A 50 8.94 23.90 -20.63
CA ARG A 50 10.18 24.53 -21.10
C ARG A 50 10.48 25.82 -20.36
N LEU A 51 9.49 26.69 -20.18
CA LEU A 51 9.64 27.93 -19.42
C LEU A 51 10.06 27.67 -17.97
N ASP A 52 9.42 26.70 -17.31
CA ASP A 52 9.79 26.31 -15.94
C ASP A 52 11.21 25.72 -15.87
N LEU A 53 11.61 24.90 -16.84
CA LEU A 53 12.96 24.34 -16.92
C LEU A 53 14.02 25.44 -17.11
N GLU A 54 13.77 26.40 -17.99
CA GLU A 54 14.68 27.54 -18.22
C GLU A 54 14.83 28.40 -16.95
N ALA A 55 13.72 28.71 -16.28
CA ALA A 55 13.73 29.48 -15.04
C ALA A 55 14.49 28.76 -13.92
N LEU A 56 14.22 27.46 -13.73
CA LEU A 56 14.89 26.66 -12.70
C LEU A 56 16.37 26.42 -13.00
N TYR A 57 16.76 26.33 -14.27
CA TYR A 57 18.18 26.21 -14.64
C TYR A 57 18.96 27.48 -14.26
N LEU A 58 18.42 28.66 -14.54
CA LEU A 58 19.05 29.92 -14.13
C LEU A 58 19.13 30.05 -12.60
N GLU A 59 18.08 29.63 -11.91
CA GLU A 59 18.05 29.62 -10.45
C GLU A 59 19.07 28.64 -9.85
N LEU A 60 19.25 27.46 -10.47
CA LEU A 60 20.28 26.49 -10.08
C LEU A 60 21.68 27.10 -10.13
N GLU A 61 22.02 27.77 -11.24
CA GLU A 61 23.31 28.41 -11.41
C GLU A 61 23.53 29.54 -10.39
N ARG A 62 22.49 30.32 -10.09
CA ARG A 62 22.54 31.34 -9.03
C ARG A 62 22.80 30.71 -7.65
N LEU A 63 22.03 29.68 -7.27
CA LEU A 63 22.13 29.01 -5.98
C LEU A 63 23.50 28.36 -5.76
N ARG A 64 24.06 27.74 -6.81
CA ARG A 64 25.41 27.16 -6.76
C ARG A 64 26.50 28.20 -6.50
N GLN A 65 26.35 29.40 -7.07
CA GLN A 65 27.30 30.50 -6.87
C GLN A 65 27.16 31.14 -5.49
N GLU A 66 25.93 31.37 -5.04
CA GLU A 66 25.64 32.04 -3.76
C GLU A 66 25.89 31.13 -2.55
N TYR A 67 25.57 29.84 -2.69
CA TYR A 67 25.65 28.84 -1.63
C TYR A 67 26.36 27.57 -2.15
N PRO A 68 27.70 27.59 -2.28
CA PRO A 68 28.45 26.41 -2.68
C PRO A 68 28.39 25.35 -1.56
N LEU A 69 27.70 24.25 -1.83
CA LEU A 69 27.49 23.16 -0.89
C LEU A 69 28.12 21.87 -1.41
N GLY A 70 28.65 21.06 -0.48
CA GLY A 70 29.04 19.68 -0.75
C GLY A 70 27.83 18.74 -0.74
N ASN A 71 28.10 17.44 -0.75
CA ASN A 71 27.07 16.42 -0.60
C ASN A 71 26.34 16.57 0.76
N LEU A 72 25.00 16.60 0.73
CA LEU A 72 24.15 16.68 1.91
C LEU A 72 23.27 15.43 2.13
N GLY A 73 23.03 14.63 1.09
CA GLY A 73 22.09 13.52 1.17
C GLY A 73 22.71 12.24 1.75
N GLU A 74 21.85 11.37 2.30
CA GLU A 74 22.25 10.12 2.97
C GLU A 74 21.79 8.86 2.21
N ARG A 75 21.08 9.02 1.09
CA ARG A 75 20.52 7.91 0.31
C ARG A 75 20.98 7.98 -1.15
N PRO A 76 21.03 6.86 -1.89
CA PRO A 76 21.26 6.92 -3.31
C PRO A 76 20.16 7.69 -4.05
N PRO A 77 20.48 8.33 -5.19
CA PRO A 77 19.50 9.04 -6.00
C PRO A 77 18.51 8.06 -6.65
N HIS A 78 17.24 8.45 -6.66
CA HIS A 78 16.22 7.68 -7.34
C HIS A 78 16.30 7.94 -8.86
N PRO A 79 16.08 6.95 -9.74
CA PRO A 79 16.13 7.14 -11.19
C PRO A 79 15.24 8.29 -11.71
N ALA A 80 14.11 8.53 -11.04
CA ALA A 80 13.24 9.66 -11.33
C ALA A 80 13.89 11.03 -11.05
N GLU A 81 14.65 11.14 -9.97
CA GLU A 81 15.37 12.36 -9.60
C GLU A 81 16.56 12.59 -10.53
N GLU A 82 17.33 11.55 -10.84
CA GLU A 82 18.43 11.62 -11.81
C GLU A 82 17.93 12.00 -13.20
N GLY A 83 16.82 11.40 -13.64
CA GLY A 83 16.16 11.72 -14.89
C GLY A 83 15.70 13.19 -14.93
N ALA A 84 15.01 13.64 -13.89
CA ALA A 84 14.53 15.01 -13.80
C ALA A 84 15.69 16.03 -13.73
N LEU A 85 16.77 15.72 -13.01
CA LEU A 85 17.98 16.55 -12.97
C LEU A 85 18.64 16.64 -14.35
N ARG A 86 18.78 15.51 -15.07
CA ARG A 86 19.31 15.52 -16.44
C ARG A 86 18.44 16.37 -17.37
N ALA A 87 17.12 16.23 -17.28
CA ALA A 87 16.19 17.03 -18.07
C ALA A 87 16.28 18.54 -17.72
N LEU A 88 16.46 18.88 -16.45
CA LEU A 88 16.71 20.25 -15.99
C LEU A 88 18.00 20.84 -16.59
N LEU A 89 19.12 20.12 -16.50
CA LEU A 89 20.40 20.59 -17.03
C LEU A 89 20.38 20.73 -18.55
N ALA A 90 19.67 19.83 -19.25
CA ALA A 90 19.47 19.89 -20.69
C ALA A 90 18.43 20.93 -21.11
N ARG A 91 17.56 21.39 -20.18
CA ARG A 91 16.34 22.18 -20.46
C ARG A 91 15.43 21.49 -21.47
N ASP A 92 15.31 20.18 -21.36
CA ASP A 92 14.55 19.35 -22.29
C ASP A 92 13.18 18.94 -21.71
N PRO A 93 12.07 19.53 -22.19
CA PRO A 93 10.73 19.20 -21.71
C PRO A 93 10.30 17.77 -22.08
N LEU A 94 10.78 17.22 -23.19
CA LEU A 94 10.40 15.86 -23.61
C LEU A 94 11.10 14.83 -22.73
N ALA A 95 12.38 15.03 -22.43
CA ALA A 95 13.11 14.18 -21.49
C ALA A 95 12.43 14.16 -20.10
N LEU A 96 11.93 15.30 -19.62
CA LEU A 96 11.21 15.35 -18.35
C LEU A 96 9.86 14.60 -18.41
N VAL A 97 9.14 14.72 -19.52
CA VAL A 97 7.91 13.95 -19.75
C VAL A 97 8.17 12.44 -19.76
N GLU A 98 9.27 12.00 -20.38
CA GLU A 98 9.66 10.59 -20.39
C GLU A 98 9.92 10.08 -18.98
N VAL A 99 10.62 10.86 -18.15
CA VAL A 99 10.84 10.56 -16.73
C VAL A 99 9.53 10.43 -15.97
N LEU A 100 8.61 11.38 -16.15
CA LEU A 100 7.30 11.36 -15.50
C LEU A 100 6.44 10.18 -15.96
N ARG A 101 6.52 9.78 -17.23
CA ARG A 101 5.82 8.59 -17.74
C ARG A 101 6.41 7.28 -17.23
N ALA A 102 7.73 7.22 -17.05
CA ALA A 102 8.39 6.02 -16.56
C ALA A 102 8.20 5.83 -15.04
N HIS A 103 8.24 6.93 -14.28
CA HIS A 103 8.26 6.86 -12.81
C HIS A 103 7.02 7.46 -12.14
N GLY A 104 6.16 8.16 -12.85
CA GLY A 104 5.05 8.93 -12.28
C GLY A 104 5.51 10.27 -11.67
N PRO A 105 4.58 11.18 -11.37
CA PRO A 105 4.85 12.38 -10.57
C PRO A 105 5.10 12.05 -9.08
N TRP A 106 5.55 13.03 -8.31
CA TRP A 106 5.54 12.93 -6.85
C TRP A 106 4.10 12.77 -6.32
N PRO A 107 3.85 11.96 -5.26
CA PRO A 107 4.81 11.16 -4.50
C PRO A 107 5.11 9.79 -5.13
N PHE A 108 4.39 9.40 -6.16
CA PHE A 108 4.50 8.06 -6.78
C PHE A 108 5.85 7.79 -7.43
N ALA A 109 6.58 8.82 -7.85
CA ALA A 109 7.95 8.70 -8.32
C ALA A 109 8.88 8.02 -7.30
N LEU A 110 8.80 8.44 -6.03
CA LEU A 110 9.84 8.17 -5.03
C LEU A 110 9.42 7.14 -3.99
N TYR A 111 8.11 6.92 -3.82
CA TYR A 111 7.59 6.08 -2.75
C TYR A 111 6.82 4.88 -3.31
N ARG A 112 6.86 3.77 -2.57
CA ARG A 112 6.12 2.54 -2.93
C ARG A 112 4.96 2.23 -1.99
N ALA A 113 4.89 2.89 -0.84
CA ALA A 113 3.85 2.67 0.16
C ALA A 113 3.19 4.00 0.49
N PHE A 114 1.87 3.97 0.64
CA PHE A 114 1.06 5.16 0.86
C PHE A 114 -0.06 4.88 1.85
N ARG A 115 -0.51 5.92 2.54
CA ARG A 115 -1.76 5.96 3.30
C ARG A 115 -2.71 6.92 2.60
N PHE A 116 -3.99 6.57 2.55
CA PHE A 116 -5.04 7.41 1.99
C PHE A 116 -6.15 7.66 3.00
N ASP A 117 -6.30 8.92 3.42
CA ASP A 117 -7.34 9.38 4.34
C ASP A 117 -8.29 10.41 3.70
N GLY A 118 -8.25 10.47 2.37
CA GLY A 118 -8.89 11.50 1.53
C GLY A 118 -7.87 12.25 0.68
N GLU A 119 -6.59 12.19 1.08
CA GLU A 119 -5.41 12.59 0.33
C GLU A 119 -4.35 11.48 0.38
N VAL A 120 -3.41 11.48 -0.56
CA VAL A 120 -2.34 10.46 -0.62
C VAL A 120 -1.13 10.94 0.17
N HIS A 121 -0.75 10.17 1.19
CA HIS A 121 0.43 10.41 2.00
C HIS A 121 1.48 9.32 1.76
N PRO A 122 2.71 9.66 1.33
CA PRO A 122 3.78 8.67 1.23
C PRO A 122 4.18 8.14 2.61
N LEU A 123 4.57 6.87 2.66
CA LEU A 123 5.16 6.21 3.81
C LEU A 123 6.63 5.90 3.49
N PRO A 124 7.60 6.73 3.90
CA PRO A 124 9.02 6.54 3.58
C PRO A 124 9.59 5.20 4.06
N SER A 125 9.22 4.82 5.28
CA SER A 125 9.72 3.62 5.96
C SER A 125 8.56 2.73 6.39
N PRO A 126 7.89 2.02 5.44
CA PRO A 126 6.80 1.13 5.79
C PRO A 126 7.33 -0.02 6.64
N ARG A 127 6.66 -0.29 7.77
CA ARG A 127 7.01 -1.43 8.61
C ARG A 127 6.53 -2.72 7.95
N LEU A 128 7.44 -3.39 7.27
CA LEU A 128 7.16 -4.68 6.63
C LEU A 128 7.26 -5.82 7.65
N PRO A 129 6.31 -6.76 7.66
CA PRO A 129 6.39 -7.95 8.49
C PRO A 129 7.55 -8.85 8.05
N ARG A 130 8.10 -9.69 8.92
CA ARG A 130 9.15 -10.65 8.53
C ARG A 130 8.56 -11.73 7.62
N GLU A 131 9.38 -12.29 6.73
CA GLU A 131 8.92 -13.29 5.75
C GLU A 131 8.37 -14.56 6.41
N ASP A 132 8.91 -14.89 7.57
CA ASP A 132 8.58 -16.07 8.37
C ASP A 132 7.55 -15.77 9.48
N GLU A 133 7.05 -14.55 9.58
CA GLU A 133 6.15 -14.13 10.67
C GLU A 133 4.78 -14.85 10.64
N LEU A 134 4.39 -15.41 9.50
CA LEU A 134 3.12 -16.12 9.29
C LEU A 134 3.30 -17.64 9.39
N VAL A 135 3.33 -18.13 10.62
CA VAL A 135 3.44 -19.58 10.91
C VAL A 135 2.09 -20.27 10.69
N GLY A 136 2.07 -21.36 9.92
CA GLY A 136 0.90 -22.23 9.71
C GLY A 136 -0.13 -21.74 8.70
N TYR A 137 0.16 -20.65 7.99
CA TYR A 137 -0.66 -20.14 6.90
C TYR A 137 0.14 -20.05 5.59
N GLU A 138 1.08 -20.99 5.39
CA GLU A 138 2.00 -20.99 4.26
C GLU A 138 1.24 -21.13 2.93
N ALA A 139 0.19 -21.93 2.88
CA ALA A 139 -0.65 -22.10 1.69
C ALA A 139 -1.39 -20.81 1.32
N GLN A 140 -1.97 -20.11 2.30
CA GLN A 140 -2.66 -18.83 2.10
C GLN A 140 -1.67 -17.77 1.61
N ARG A 141 -0.48 -17.70 2.22
CA ARG A 141 0.59 -16.79 1.79
C ARG A 141 1.01 -17.09 0.35
N GLN A 142 1.23 -18.36 0.01
CA GLN A 142 1.64 -18.75 -1.33
C GLN A 142 0.59 -18.38 -2.38
N ALA A 143 -0.69 -18.66 -2.12
CA ALA A 143 -1.78 -18.29 -3.02
C ALA A 143 -1.90 -16.76 -3.21
N LEU A 144 -1.77 -15.98 -2.11
CA LEU A 144 -1.77 -14.53 -2.16
C LEU A 144 -0.60 -13.98 -3.00
N GLU A 145 0.61 -14.51 -2.80
CA GLU A 145 1.80 -14.10 -3.53
C GLU A 145 1.76 -14.51 -5.00
N GLU A 146 1.24 -15.69 -5.34
CA GLU A 146 1.08 -16.12 -6.73
C GLU A 146 0.14 -15.19 -7.49
N ASN A 147 -1.01 -14.87 -6.89
CA ASN A 147 -1.95 -13.91 -7.46
C ASN A 147 -1.33 -12.51 -7.61
N ALA A 148 -0.57 -12.05 -6.60
CA ALA A 148 0.15 -10.79 -6.64
C ALA A 148 1.23 -10.75 -7.74
N ARG A 149 2.01 -11.83 -7.92
CA ARG A 149 3.01 -11.92 -9.01
C ARG A 149 2.34 -11.89 -10.38
N ARG A 150 1.19 -12.53 -10.55
CA ARG A 150 0.40 -12.43 -11.79
C ARG A 150 0.01 -10.98 -12.07
N PHE A 151 -0.58 -10.30 -11.08
CA PHE A 151 -0.95 -8.89 -11.17
C PHE A 151 0.24 -8.01 -11.57
N LEU A 152 1.36 -8.11 -10.85
CA LEU A 152 2.57 -7.32 -11.11
C LEU A 152 3.15 -7.56 -12.52
N SER A 153 3.00 -8.78 -13.05
CA SER A 153 3.38 -9.12 -14.43
C SER A 153 2.36 -8.70 -15.50
N GLY A 154 1.30 -7.98 -15.13
CA GLY A 154 0.24 -7.57 -16.06
C GLY A 154 -0.66 -8.70 -16.56
N ARG A 155 -0.67 -9.83 -15.85
CA ARG A 155 -1.59 -10.93 -16.11
C ARG A 155 -2.87 -10.77 -15.28
N PRO A 156 -3.99 -11.37 -15.71
CA PRO A 156 -5.21 -11.41 -14.92
C PRO A 156 -4.96 -11.95 -13.51
N ALA A 157 -5.48 -11.22 -12.54
CA ALA A 157 -5.39 -11.48 -11.12
C ALA A 157 -6.73 -11.16 -10.46
N LEU A 158 -6.96 -11.76 -9.29
CA LEU A 158 -8.23 -11.70 -8.60
C LEU A 158 -8.13 -10.71 -7.44
N HIS A 159 -9.14 -9.87 -7.25
CA HIS A 159 -9.26 -9.13 -5.99
C HIS A 159 -9.25 -10.12 -4.81
N THR A 160 -8.68 -9.72 -3.68
CA THR A 160 -8.43 -10.69 -2.61
C THR A 160 -9.09 -10.28 -1.32
N LEU A 161 -9.93 -11.16 -0.77
CA LEU A 161 -10.48 -11.06 0.57
C LEU A 161 -9.77 -12.03 1.50
N LEU A 162 -9.04 -11.50 2.47
CA LEU A 162 -8.42 -12.26 3.55
C LEU A 162 -9.39 -12.31 4.73
N TYR A 163 -9.95 -13.47 5.04
CA TYR A 163 -11.01 -13.60 6.04
C TYR A 163 -10.59 -14.52 7.18
N GLY A 164 -10.98 -14.19 8.42
CA GLY A 164 -10.63 -15.03 9.57
C GLY A 164 -10.61 -14.32 10.91
N ALA A 165 -10.24 -15.04 11.98
CA ALA A 165 -10.22 -14.51 13.34
C ALA A 165 -9.23 -13.33 13.51
N ARG A 166 -9.41 -12.51 14.55
CA ARG A 166 -8.46 -11.44 14.88
C ARG A 166 -7.12 -12.04 15.33
N GLY A 167 -6.02 -11.39 14.95
CA GLY A 167 -4.67 -11.81 15.34
C GLY A 167 -4.11 -13.03 14.60
N THR A 168 -4.76 -13.51 13.54
CA THR A 168 -4.27 -14.63 12.71
C THR A 168 -3.25 -14.22 11.64
N GLY A 169 -2.98 -12.93 11.48
CA GLY A 169 -1.96 -12.43 10.54
C GLY A 169 -2.48 -12.04 9.15
N LYS A 170 -3.78 -11.81 8.96
CA LYS A 170 -4.35 -11.36 7.67
C LYS A 170 -3.69 -10.08 7.15
N SER A 171 -3.63 -9.03 7.96
CA SER A 171 -2.98 -7.75 7.60
C SER A 171 -1.48 -7.93 7.40
N THR A 172 -0.84 -8.83 8.17
CA THR A 172 0.55 -9.23 7.98
C THR A 172 0.75 -9.85 6.59
N ALA A 173 -0.15 -10.73 6.15
CA ALA A 173 -0.06 -11.38 4.83
C ALA A 173 -0.19 -10.34 3.70
N ALA A 174 -1.19 -9.46 3.79
CA ALA A 174 -1.36 -8.37 2.82
C ALA A 174 -0.14 -7.44 2.78
N LYS A 175 0.30 -6.90 3.92
CA LYS A 175 1.46 -5.99 4.00
C LYS A 175 2.76 -6.68 3.55
N GLY A 176 2.85 -8.00 3.67
CA GLY A 176 3.95 -8.80 3.14
C GLY A 176 4.11 -8.70 1.61
N LEU A 177 3.05 -8.38 0.86
CA LEU A 177 3.12 -8.20 -0.60
C LEU A 177 4.07 -7.08 -1.02
N LEU A 178 4.29 -6.07 -0.16
CA LEU A 178 5.29 -5.02 -0.39
C LEU A 178 6.74 -5.54 -0.40
N ARG A 179 7.00 -6.83 -0.13
CA ARG A 179 8.32 -7.44 -0.34
C ARG A 179 8.58 -7.81 -1.79
N LEU A 180 7.52 -8.00 -2.58
CA LEU A 180 7.66 -8.32 -4.00
C LEU A 180 8.25 -7.13 -4.76
N GLU A 181 9.08 -7.42 -5.76
CA GLU A 181 9.64 -6.41 -6.64
C GLU A 181 8.53 -5.73 -7.45
N GLY A 182 8.62 -4.40 -7.62
CA GLY A 182 7.59 -3.61 -8.29
C GLY A 182 6.30 -3.41 -7.51
N ALA A 183 6.10 -4.07 -6.37
CA ALA A 183 4.89 -3.92 -5.57
C ALA A 183 4.78 -2.54 -4.94
N ARG A 184 3.63 -1.90 -5.17
CA ARG A 184 3.23 -0.67 -4.49
C ARG A 184 1.91 -0.88 -3.78
N MET A 185 1.71 -0.19 -2.66
CA MET A 185 0.51 -0.37 -1.84
C MET A 185 -0.02 0.96 -1.34
N VAL A 186 -1.33 1.13 -1.41
CA VAL A 186 -2.06 2.24 -0.79
C VAL A 186 -2.98 1.67 0.28
N GLU A 187 -2.68 1.94 1.55
CA GLU A 187 -3.54 1.61 2.68
C GLU A 187 -4.64 2.67 2.78
N VAL A 188 -5.88 2.27 2.54
CA VAL A 188 -7.06 3.15 2.54
C VAL A 188 -7.71 3.13 3.91
N GLU A 189 -7.87 4.29 4.51
CA GLU A 189 -8.63 4.42 5.75
C GLU A 189 -10.14 4.27 5.48
N PRO A 190 -10.90 3.60 6.37
CA PRO A 190 -12.34 3.38 6.16
C PRO A 190 -13.13 4.66 5.90
N ARG A 191 -12.79 5.75 6.59
CA ARG A 191 -13.43 7.08 6.43
C ARG A 191 -13.20 7.73 5.06
N ALA A 192 -12.21 7.26 4.30
CA ALA A 192 -11.82 7.81 3.02
C ALA A 192 -12.46 7.08 1.83
N LEU A 193 -13.26 6.03 2.09
CA LEU A 193 -13.92 5.24 1.05
C LEU A 193 -14.84 6.08 0.15
N SER A 194 -15.42 7.16 0.67
CA SER A 194 -16.22 8.11 -0.11
C SER A 194 -15.42 8.88 -1.17
N ARG A 195 -14.10 8.95 -1.06
CA ARG A 195 -13.18 9.57 -2.03
C ARG A 195 -12.38 8.55 -2.84
N LEU A 196 -12.80 7.28 -2.81
CA LEU A 196 -12.06 6.20 -3.45
C LEU A 196 -11.98 6.39 -4.97
N GLU A 197 -13.03 6.87 -5.61
CA GLU A 197 -13.05 7.11 -7.07
C GLU A 197 -11.95 8.07 -7.50
N THR A 198 -11.78 9.21 -6.81
CA THR A 198 -10.70 10.17 -7.10
C THR A 198 -9.31 9.56 -6.96
N LEU A 199 -9.12 8.66 -5.99
CA LEU A 199 -7.87 7.91 -5.85
C LEU A 199 -7.67 6.99 -7.07
N LEU A 200 -8.69 6.22 -7.46
CA LEU A 200 -8.60 5.30 -8.60
C LEU A 200 -8.29 6.03 -9.91
N GLU A 201 -8.94 7.17 -10.17
CA GLU A 201 -8.65 8.04 -11.32
C GLU A 201 -7.18 8.48 -11.35
N THR A 202 -6.65 8.87 -10.19
CA THR A 202 -5.24 9.27 -10.06
C THR A 202 -4.31 8.08 -10.35
N LEU A 203 -4.59 6.92 -9.76
CA LEU A 203 -3.79 5.71 -9.93
C LEU A 203 -3.82 5.22 -11.38
N ALA A 204 -4.96 5.31 -12.07
CA ALA A 204 -5.13 4.89 -13.46
C ALA A 204 -4.19 5.60 -14.45
N LEU A 205 -3.74 6.81 -14.12
CA LEU A 205 -2.82 7.58 -14.96
C LEU A 205 -1.36 7.13 -14.82
N LEU A 206 -1.03 6.39 -13.76
CA LEU A 206 0.33 6.07 -13.39
C LEU A 206 0.82 4.77 -14.06
N PRO A 207 2.13 4.66 -14.35
CA PRO A 207 2.70 3.47 -15.00
C PRO A 207 2.80 2.25 -14.07
N HIS A 208 2.56 2.44 -12.77
CA HIS A 208 2.77 1.41 -11.75
C HIS A 208 1.51 0.61 -11.45
N ARG A 209 1.70 -0.54 -10.84
CA ARG A 209 0.63 -1.40 -10.33
C ARG A 209 0.52 -1.28 -8.81
N PHE A 210 -0.71 -1.10 -8.31
CA PHE A 210 -0.99 -0.80 -6.92
C PHE A 210 -1.89 -1.86 -6.28
N PHE A 211 -1.47 -2.33 -5.11
CA PHE A 211 -2.36 -3.02 -4.18
C PHE A 211 -3.13 -1.97 -3.37
N LEU A 212 -4.45 -1.94 -3.52
CA LEU A 212 -5.32 -1.11 -2.72
C LEU A 212 -5.72 -1.90 -1.47
N PHE A 213 -5.11 -1.57 -0.32
CA PHE A 213 -5.25 -2.34 0.90
C PHE A 213 -6.29 -1.74 1.85
N LEU A 214 -7.27 -2.55 2.26
CA LEU A 214 -8.30 -2.20 3.23
C LEU A 214 -8.19 -3.12 4.45
N ASP A 215 -7.89 -2.54 5.61
CA ASP A 215 -7.72 -3.29 6.86
C ASP A 215 -9.01 -3.35 7.70
N ASP A 216 -9.27 -4.49 8.34
CA ASP A 216 -10.42 -4.79 9.21
C ASP A 216 -11.77 -4.29 8.68
N LEU A 217 -12.06 -4.56 7.40
CA LEU A 217 -13.31 -4.20 6.75
C LEU A 217 -14.50 -4.95 7.38
N SER A 218 -15.53 -4.19 7.77
CA SER A 218 -16.86 -4.74 8.06
C SER A 218 -17.66 -4.83 6.77
N LEU A 219 -18.07 -6.05 6.39
CA LEU A 219 -18.95 -6.31 5.24
C LEU A 219 -20.42 -6.26 5.67
N ASP A 220 -20.78 -5.27 6.49
CA ASP A 220 -22.15 -5.08 6.93
C ASP A 220 -22.95 -4.39 5.80
N PRO A 221 -24.04 -4.98 5.29
CA PRO A 221 -24.81 -4.40 4.18
C PRO A 221 -25.34 -3.00 4.43
N ASP A 222 -25.55 -2.64 5.71
CA ASP A 222 -25.98 -1.29 6.14
C ASP A 222 -24.81 -0.30 6.27
N GLY A 223 -23.57 -0.76 6.08
CA GLY A 223 -22.36 0.03 6.22
C GLY A 223 -21.96 0.73 4.93
N GLU A 224 -21.53 2.00 5.02
CA GLU A 224 -21.03 2.76 3.87
C GLU A 224 -19.90 2.05 3.12
N ALA A 225 -19.01 1.38 3.85
CA ALA A 225 -17.89 0.63 3.28
C ALA A 225 -18.34 -0.51 2.35
N PHE A 226 -19.46 -1.18 2.69
CA PHE A 226 -20.04 -2.22 1.87
C PHE A 226 -20.57 -1.64 0.56
N HIS A 227 -21.32 -0.54 0.62
CA HIS A 227 -21.89 0.10 -0.57
C HIS A 227 -20.81 0.59 -1.55
N HIS A 228 -19.75 1.24 -1.06
CA HIS A 228 -18.64 1.69 -1.91
C HIS A 228 -17.91 0.53 -2.59
N LEU A 229 -17.66 -0.57 -1.86
CA LEU A 229 -17.01 -1.75 -2.42
C LEU A 229 -17.90 -2.52 -3.37
N LYS A 230 -19.20 -2.62 -3.06
CA LYS A 230 -20.20 -3.23 -3.94
C LYS A 230 -20.27 -2.46 -5.26
N ALA A 231 -20.37 -1.14 -5.22
CA ALA A 231 -20.35 -0.31 -6.43
C ALA A 231 -19.06 -0.49 -7.26
N LEU A 232 -17.90 -0.56 -6.60
CA LEU A 232 -16.62 -0.78 -7.27
C LEU A 232 -16.51 -2.17 -7.94
N LEU A 233 -16.98 -3.21 -7.26
CA LEU A 233 -16.80 -4.61 -7.68
C LEU A 233 -17.93 -5.14 -8.58
N GLU A 234 -19.16 -4.61 -8.46
CA GLU A 234 -20.30 -4.97 -9.29
C GLU A 234 -20.34 -4.21 -10.62
N GLY A 235 -19.52 -3.17 -10.74
CA GLY A 235 -19.30 -2.44 -11.98
C GLY A 235 -20.01 -1.09 -11.99
N SER A 236 -19.27 -0.04 -11.65
CA SER A 236 -19.34 1.16 -12.50
C SER A 236 -18.98 0.77 -13.94
N LEU A 237 -19.37 1.56 -14.93
CA LEU A 237 -19.13 1.26 -16.36
C LEU A 237 -17.66 0.91 -16.70
N GLU A 238 -16.71 1.24 -15.84
CA GLU A 238 -15.27 1.08 -16.06
C GLU A 238 -14.59 0.10 -15.08
N GLY A 239 -15.23 -0.29 -13.97
CA GLY A 239 -14.61 -1.12 -12.92
C GLY A 239 -13.35 -0.46 -12.30
N PRO A 240 -12.61 -1.16 -11.43
CA PRO A 240 -11.30 -0.67 -10.99
C PRO A 240 -10.30 -0.64 -12.16
N PRO A 241 -9.38 0.33 -12.21
CA PRO A 241 -8.34 0.39 -13.23
C PRO A 241 -7.51 -0.89 -13.29
N GLU A 242 -7.04 -1.29 -14.49
CA GLU A 242 -6.26 -2.52 -14.69
C GLU A 242 -4.94 -2.59 -13.88
N ASN A 243 -4.46 -1.43 -13.44
CA ASN A 243 -3.26 -1.30 -12.62
C ASN A 243 -3.56 -1.21 -11.12
N VAL A 244 -4.79 -1.53 -10.68
CA VAL A 244 -5.19 -1.58 -9.27
C VAL A 244 -5.74 -2.95 -8.90
N LEU A 245 -5.22 -3.54 -7.82
CA LEU A 245 -5.73 -4.79 -7.23
C LEU A 245 -6.18 -4.57 -5.79
N LEU A 246 -7.48 -4.73 -5.54
CA LEU A 246 -8.05 -4.68 -4.20
C LEU A 246 -7.58 -5.86 -3.34
N VAL A 247 -7.10 -5.57 -2.13
CA VAL A 247 -6.78 -6.54 -1.08
C VAL A 247 -7.45 -6.08 0.21
N ALA A 248 -8.50 -6.77 0.63
CA ALA A 248 -9.23 -6.44 1.85
C ALA A 248 -9.01 -7.52 2.92
N THR A 249 -9.01 -7.13 4.20
CA THR A 249 -9.13 -8.07 5.30
C THR A 249 -10.47 -7.90 5.98
N SER A 250 -11.09 -9.00 6.42
CA SER A 250 -12.32 -8.95 7.21
C SER A 250 -12.27 -9.94 8.36
N ASN A 251 -12.79 -9.52 9.52
CA ASN A 251 -12.90 -10.40 10.67
C ASN A 251 -14.04 -11.40 10.48
N ARG A 252 -13.80 -12.67 10.86
CA ARG A 252 -14.79 -13.74 10.80
C ARG A 252 -16.10 -13.34 11.47
N ARG A 253 -16.11 -12.58 12.57
CA ARG A 253 -17.36 -12.17 13.25
C ARG A 253 -18.25 -11.25 12.40
N HIS A 254 -17.67 -10.42 11.54
CA HIS A 254 -18.45 -9.51 10.68
C HIS A 254 -19.08 -10.27 9.50
N LEU A 255 -18.43 -11.35 9.04
CA LEU A 255 -18.97 -12.22 7.98
C LEU A 255 -19.90 -13.33 8.53
N VAL A 256 -19.54 -13.95 9.66
CA VAL A 256 -20.16 -15.17 10.20
C VAL A 256 -21.37 -14.90 11.11
N ARG A 257 -21.56 -13.68 11.62
CA ARG A 257 -22.82 -13.34 12.31
C ARG A 257 -24.06 -13.58 11.44
N ARG A 258 -23.91 -13.68 10.12
CA ARG A 258 -25.00 -14.00 9.19
C ARG A 258 -24.80 -15.31 8.40
N LEU A 259 -23.56 -15.79 8.21
CA LEU A 259 -23.29 -17.09 7.54
C LEU A 259 -23.45 -18.33 8.42
N GLY A 260 -23.27 -18.19 9.74
CA GLY A 260 -23.37 -19.30 10.71
C GLY A 260 -24.74 -19.42 11.37
N GLU A 261 -25.49 -18.32 11.36
CA GLU A 261 -26.92 -18.27 11.66
C GLU A 261 -27.61 -18.10 10.30
N ASN A 262 -27.76 -19.19 9.53
CA ASN A 262 -28.77 -19.16 8.48
C ASN A 262 -30.06 -18.74 9.18
N PRO A 263 -30.74 -17.66 8.74
CA PRO A 263 -31.96 -17.22 9.38
C PRO A 263 -32.89 -18.43 9.50
N LEU A 264 -33.49 -18.66 10.67
CA LEU A 264 -34.37 -19.80 10.84
C LEU A 264 -35.59 -19.67 9.89
N PRO A 265 -36.22 -20.79 9.48
CA PRO A 265 -37.47 -20.71 8.73
C PRO A 265 -38.50 -19.89 9.52
N GLY A 266 -38.86 -18.70 9.01
CA GLY A 266 -39.76 -17.75 9.68
C GLY A 266 -39.10 -16.46 10.20
N GLU A 267 -37.79 -16.30 10.05
CA GLU A 267 -37.15 -14.98 10.22
C GLU A 267 -37.52 -14.01 9.10
N ALA A 268 -37.40 -12.72 9.39
CA ALA A 268 -37.83 -11.64 8.49
C ALA A 268 -37.07 -11.69 7.14
N PRO A 269 -37.73 -11.48 5.99
CA PRO A 269 -37.10 -11.52 4.66
C PRO A 269 -35.82 -10.69 4.55
N GLU A 270 -35.76 -9.56 5.24
CA GLU A 270 -34.65 -8.62 5.24
C GLU A 270 -33.34 -9.25 5.77
N ALA A 271 -33.43 -10.23 6.68
CA ALA A 271 -32.27 -10.94 7.20
C ALA A 271 -31.63 -11.87 6.15
N TRP A 272 -32.46 -12.47 5.29
CA TRP A 272 -32.02 -13.31 4.18
C TRP A 272 -31.38 -12.48 3.06
N ASP A 273 -31.98 -11.36 2.69
CA ASP A 273 -31.47 -10.47 1.63
C ASP A 273 -30.07 -9.96 1.98
N ALA A 274 -29.88 -9.53 3.22
CA ALA A 274 -28.61 -8.99 3.67
C ALA A 274 -27.49 -10.06 3.78
N LEU A 275 -27.86 -11.32 4.06
CA LEU A 275 -26.94 -12.47 3.98
C LEU A 275 -26.52 -12.72 2.52
N GLN A 276 -27.47 -12.72 1.59
CA GLN A 276 -27.20 -12.91 0.16
C GLN A 276 -26.30 -11.80 -0.39
N ASP A 277 -26.53 -10.55 0.01
CA ASP A 277 -25.71 -9.40 -0.38
C ASP A 277 -24.26 -9.52 0.10
N THR A 278 -24.06 -9.99 1.33
CA THR A 278 -22.71 -10.22 1.89
C THR A 278 -21.97 -11.33 1.14
N LEU A 279 -22.68 -12.41 0.79
CA LEU A 279 -22.14 -13.51 0.00
C LEU A 279 -21.79 -13.05 -1.41
N ALA A 280 -22.71 -12.34 -2.07
CA ALA A 280 -22.51 -11.81 -3.41
C ALA A 280 -21.28 -10.91 -3.47
N LEU A 281 -21.11 -9.98 -2.51
CA LEU A 281 -19.92 -9.14 -2.45
C LEU A 281 -18.64 -9.96 -2.25
N SER A 282 -18.66 -10.96 -1.37
CA SER A 282 -17.50 -11.82 -1.13
C SER A 282 -17.08 -12.60 -2.39
N GLU A 283 -18.04 -13.07 -3.18
CA GLU A 283 -17.76 -13.79 -4.44
C GLU A 283 -17.07 -12.89 -5.48
N ARG A 284 -17.38 -11.58 -5.48
CA ARG A 284 -16.79 -10.61 -6.43
C ARG A 284 -15.30 -10.36 -6.23
N PHE A 285 -14.75 -10.69 -5.06
CA PHE A 285 -13.30 -10.64 -4.89
C PHE A 285 -12.63 -11.65 -5.83
N GLY A 286 -13.18 -12.85 -5.98
CA GLY A 286 -12.63 -13.89 -6.83
C GLY A 286 -11.53 -14.73 -6.16
N LEU A 287 -10.72 -14.14 -5.26
CA LEU A 287 -9.84 -14.91 -4.36
C LEU A 287 -10.21 -14.66 -2.90
N VAL A 288 -10.63 -15.70 -2.20
CA VAL A 288 -11.03 -15.63 -0.80
C VAL A 288 -10.16 -16.59 0.02
N LEU A 289 -9.33 -16.05 0.91
CA LEU A 289 -8.34 -16.83 1.69
C LEU A 289 -8.70 -16.88 3.18
N THR A 290 -8.86 -18.09 3.70
CA THR A 290 -9.28 -18.36 5.08
C THR A 290 -8.12 -18.42 6.04
N PHE A 291 -8.22 -17.67 7.13
CA PHE A 291 -7.32 -17.74 8.28
C PHE A 291 -8.07 -18.30 9.48
N PRO A 292 -8.09 -19.65 9.66
CA PRO A 292 -8.70 -20.28 10.83
C PRO A 292 -8.06 -19.78 12.14
N PRO A 293 -8.79 -19.81 13.27
CA PRO A 293 -8.23 -19.44 14.56
C PRO A 293 -7.06 -20.35 14.93
N PHE A 294 -6.15 -19.84 15.77
CA PHE A 294 -5.05 -20.63 16.30
C PHE A 294 -5.58 -21.73 17.21
N ASP A 295 -5.19 -22.96 16.94
CA ASP A 295 -5.27 -24.03 17.93
C ASP A 295 -4.03 -24.03 18.84
N LYS A 296 -4.05 -24.90 19.84
CA LYS A 296 -2.94 -25.07 20.80
C LYS A 296 -1.63 -25.41 20.09
N ALA A 297 -1.67 -26.31 19.12
CA ALA A 297 -0.47 -26.83 18.44
C ALA A 297 0.18 -25.74 17.57
N LEU A 298 -0.63 -25.03 16.79
CA LEU A 298 -0.19 -23.90 15.97
C LEU A 298 0.35 -22.76 16.81
N TYR A 299 -0.28 -22.47 17.96
CA TYR A 299 0.21 -21.47 18.90
C TYR A 299 1.60 -21.82 19.43
N LEU A 300 1.81 -23.03 19.94
CA LEU A 300 3.11 -23.46 20.43
C LEU A 300 4.16 -23.46 19.31
N LYS A 301 3.79 -23.90 18.11
CA LYS A 301 4.64 -23.83 16.91
C LYS A 301 5.08 -22.38 16.63
N ALA A 302 4.16 -21.42 16.70
CA ALA A 302 4.45 -20.00 16.49
C ALA A 302 5.34 -19.40 17.58
N VAL A 303 5.15 -19.78 18.85
CA VAL A 303 6.02 -19.34 19.96
C VAL A 303 7.44 -19.87 19.74
N ALA A 304 7.60 -21.16 19.48
CA ALA A 304 8.89 -21.78 19.20
C ALA A 304 9.58 -21.15 17.98
N HIS A 305 8.82 -20.86 16.93
CA HIS A 305 9.31 -20.17 15.74
C HIS A 305 9.87 -18.78 16.09
N HIS A 306 9.12 -17.97 16.85
CA HIS A 306 9.61 -16.65 17.28
C HIS A 306 10.77 -16.72 18.27
N LEU A 307 10.90 -17.79 19.05
CA LEU A 307 12.08 -18.04 19.90
C LEU A 307 13.31 -18.45 19.08
N GLY A 308 13.13 -18.98 17.87
CA GLY A 308 14.21 -19.54 17.06
C GLY A 308 14.71 -20.90 17.58
N ARG A 309 13.98 -21.52 18.52
CA ARG A 309 14.30 -22.85 19.08
C ARG A 309 13.03 -23.55 19.58
N PRO A 310 13.04 -24.89 19.69
CA PRO A 310 11.98 -25.61 20.38
C PRO A 310 11.80 -25.10 21.82
N LEU A 311 10.54 -25.10 22.27
CA LEU A 311 10.18 -24.87 23.67
C LEU A 311 10.70 -26.02 24.54
N ARG A 312 11.09 -25.73 25.79
CA ARG A 312 11.66 -26.68 26.73
C ARG A 312 10.91 -26.65 28.06
N GLY A 313 10.60 -27.83 28.60
CA GLY A 313 10.10 -27.98 29.97
C GLY A 313 8.91 -27.08 30.29
N GLN A 314 9.09 -26.15 31.23
CA GLN A 314 8.05 -25.24 31.72
C GLN A 314 7.65 -24.15 30.72
N GLU A 315 8.46 -23.87 29.69
CA GLU A 315 8.19 -22.80 28.71
C GLU A 315 6.89 -23.02 27.92
N GLU A 316 6.53 -24.29 27.64
CA GLU A 316 5.25 -24.61 27.00
C GLU A 316 4.07 -24.26 27.91
N GLU A 317 4.14 -24.63 29.19
CA GLU A 317 3.09 -24.35 30.16
C GLU A 317 2.93 -22.84 30.39
N GLU A 318 4.03 -22.11 30.49
CA GLU A 318 4.04 -20.65 30.61
C GLU A 318 3.43 -19.98 29.38
N ALA A 319 3.83 -20.40 28.18
CA ALA A 319 3.26 -19.89 26.94
C ALA A 319 1.75 -20.15 26.85
N LEU A 320 1.28 -21.33 27.25
CA LEU A 320 -0.14 -21.68 27.27
C LEU A 320 -0.91 -20.89 28.33
N ARG A 321 -0.35 -20.71 29.53
CA ARG A 321 -0.95 -19.89 30.58
C ARG A 321 -1.12 -18.44 30.11
N PHE A 322 -0.13 -17.92 29.39
CA PHE A 322 -0.22 -16.60 28.75
C PHE A 322 -1.34 -16.55 27.70
N ALA A 323 -1.45 -17.58 26.85
CA ALA A 323 -2.52 -17.68 25.86
C ALA A 323 -3.92 -17.77 26.47
N LEU A 324 -4.09 -18.46 27.59
CA LEU A 324 -5.39 -18.55 28.27
C LEU A 324 -5.90 -17.20 28.77
N GLN A 325 -4.99 -16.28 29.13
CA GLN A 325 -5.35 -14.94 29.58
C GLN A 325 -5.58 -13.95 28.43
N LYS A 326 -4.85 -14.11 27.31
CA LYS A 326 -4.80 -13.13 26.20
C LYS A 326 -5.48 -13.60 24.91
N GLY A 327 -5.80 -14.89 24.81
CA GLY A 327 -6.31 -15.57 23.62
C GLY A 327 -5.22 -16.20 22.74
N PHE A 328 -5.58 -17.22 21.97
CA PHE A 328 -4.69 -17.87 21.01
C PHE A 328 -4.59 -17.06 19.71
N SER A 329 -3.42 -16.47 19.46
CA SER A 329 -3.14 -15.73 18.22
C SER A 329 -1.63 -15.63 17.95
N GLY A 330 -1.24 -15.37 16.71
CA GLY A 330 0.17 -15.14 16.36
C GLY A 330 0.76 -13.93 17.08
N ARG A 331 -0.03 -12.87 17.29
CA ARG A 331 0.40 -11.70 18.07
C ARG A 331 0.75 -12.09 19.52
N VAL A 332 -0.10 -12.90 20.15
CA VAL A 332 0.13 -13.37 21.53
C VAL A 332 1.31 -14.34 21.57
N ALA A 333 1.48 -15.20 20.55
CA ALA A 333 2.64 -16.09 20.45
C ALA A 333 3.96 -15.31 20.39
N ARG A 334 4.02 -14.22 19.62
CA ARG A 334 5.18 -13.33 19.56
C ARG A 334 5.47 -12.67 20.91
N GLN A 335 4.44 -12.24 21.64
CA GLN A 335 4.60 -11.67 22.97
C GLN A 335 5.11 -12.70 23.98
N ALA A 336 4.55 -13.91 23.98
CA ALA A 336 5.02 -15.01 24.83
C ALA A 336 6.49 -15.33 24.53
N ALA A 337 6.87 -15.44 23.26
CA ALA A 337 8.26 -15.67 22.87
C ALA A 337 9.20 -14.55 23.37
N SER A 338 8.79 -13.29 23.32
CA SER A 338 9.61 -12.19 23.86
C SER A 338 9.79 -12.24 25.38
N LEU A 339 8.84 -12.80 26.12
CA LEU A 339 8.93 -12.97 27.57
C LEU A 339 9.78 -14.18 28.00
N LEU A 340 9.93 -15.16 27.10
CA LEU A 340 10.68 -16.40 27.32
C LEU A 340 12.15 -16.32 26.82
N ARG A 341 12.55 -15.20 26.23
CA ARG A 341 13.94 -14.91 25.84
C ARG A 341 14.71 -14.31 27.00
#